data_AF-A0A7V9NGK1-F1
#
_entry.id   AF-A0A7V9NGK1-F1
#
_cell.length_a   1.000
_cell.length_b   1.000
_cell.length_c   1.000
_cell.angle_alpha   90.00
_cell.angle_beta   90.00
_cell.angle_gamma   90.00
#
_symmetry.space_group_name_H-M   'P 1'
#
loop_
_entity.id
_entity.type
_entity.pdbx_description
1 polymer ?
#
loop_
_entity_poly.entity_id
_entity_poly.type
_entity_poly.pdbx_seq_one_letter_code
_entity_poly.pdbx_strand_id
1 'polypeptide(L)'
;MSSSQVVKHDANTLSVGQSERGHHSSTYTLDAKPHETTIGPVKSVSKAEWNGDTLVIDRTDTFPTGASRTMKQVWSLEASGKLVIVLTDKSSGKDEVTMTNVYVKK
;
A
#
# COMPACT_ATOMS: atom_id res chain seq x y z
N MET A 1 -6.46 13.91 -16.83
CA MET A 1 -6.40 14.37 -15.43
C MET A 1 -5.24 13.64 -14.78
N SER A 2 -4.27 14.33 -14.18
CA SER A 2 -3.20 13.68 -13.42
C SER A 2 -3.70 13.40 -12.00
N SER A 3 -3.83 12.12 -11.64
CA SER A 3 -4.06 11.74 -10.24
C SER A 3 -2.79 12.05 -9.45
N SER A 4 -2.93 12.69 -8.29
CA SER A 4 -1.80 12.98 -7.40
C SER A 4 -1.95 12.19 -6.09
N GLN A 5 -0.85 11.55 -5.71
CA GLN A 5 -0.75 10.77 -4.49
C GLN A 5 0.04 11.55 -3.44
N VAL A 6 -0.50 11.57 -2.23
CA VAL A 6 0.16 12.15 -1.06
C VAL A 6 0.78 10.99 -0.28
N VAL A 7 2.09 11.03 -0.16
CA VAL A 7 2.88 10.10 0.66
C VAL A 7 3.49 10.90 1.80
N LYS A 8 3.18 10.51 3.04
CA LYS A 8 3.78 11.05 4.25
C LYS A 8 4.51 9.91 4.96
N HIS A 9 5.76 10.15 5.34
CA HIS A 9 6.61 9.16 5.99
C HIS A 9 7.33 9.83 7.15
N ASP A 10 7.27 9.20 8.32
CA ASP A 10 8.07 9.54 9.48
C ASP A 10 8.80 8.30 10.00
N ALA A 11 9.43 8.39 11.17
CA ALA A 11 10.22 7.28 11.72
C ALA A 11 9.41 6.01 11.99
N ASN A 12 8.10 6.12 12.21
CA ASN A 12 7.25 5.03 12.67
C ASN A 12 6.12 4.70 11.70
N THR A 13 5.75 5.61 10.80
CA THR A 13 4.56 5.46 9.97
C THR A 13 4.78 5.88 8.52
N LEU A 14 4.05 5.20 7.63
CA LEU A 14 3.80 5.60 6.26
C LEU A 14 2.30 5.81 6.07
N SER A 15 1.90 7.02 5.69
CA SER A 15 0.53 7.32 5.27
C SER A 15 0.46 7.59 3.77
N VAL A 16 -0.49 6.94 3.10
CA VAL A 16 -0.69 7.01 1.66
C VAL A 16 -2.15 7.37 1.37
N GLY A 17 -2.39 8.38 0.56
CA GLY A 17 -3.74 8.76 0.14
C GLY A 17 -3.76 9.57 -1.15
N GLN A 18 -4.95 9.82 -1.69
CA GLN A 18 -5.14 10.77 -2.78
C GLN A 18 -5.33 12.19 -2.23
N SER A 19 -4.94 13.20 -3.02
CA SER A 19 -5.02 14.61 -2.62
C SER A 19 -6.46 15.17 -2.61
N GLU A 20 -7.41 14.52 -3.29
CA GLU A 20 -8.80 14.99 -3.37
C GLU A 20 -9.64 14.52 -2.16
N ARG A 21 -10.49 15.43 -1.65
CA ARG A 21 -11.34 15.20 -0.47
C ARG A 21 -12.31 14.04 -0.71
N GLY A 22 -12.25 13.02 0.15
CA GLY A 22 -13.18 11.89 0.16
C GLY A 22 -12.54 10.52 -0.10
N HIS A 23 -11.27 10.50 -0.52
CA HIS A 23 -10.55 9.26 -0.78
C HIS A 23 -9.90 8.68 0.48
N HIS A 24 -9.90 7.35 0.57
CA HIS A 24 -9.39 6.63 1.73
C HIS A 24 -7.86 6.75 1.81
N SER A 25 -7.36 7.28 2.93
CA SER A 25 -5.94 7.19 3.28
C SER A 25 -5.67 5.88 4.02
N SER A 26 -4.59 5.18 3.67
CA SER A 26 -4.08 4.05 4.43
C SER A 26 -2.86 4.49 5.24
N THR A 27 -2.78 4.08 6.51
CA THR A 27 -1.60 4.30 7.35
C THR A 27 -1.04 2.96 7.78
N TYR A 28 0.27 2.79 7.58
CA TYR A 28 1.02 1.59 7.91
C TYR A 28 2.05 1.96 8.97
N THR A 29 2.16 1.15 10.03
CA THR A 29 3.28 1.24 10.96
C THR A 29 4.49 0.48 10.42
N LEU A 30 5.68 0.97 10.73
CA LEU A 30 6.94 0.44 10.22
C LEU A 30 7.65 -0.47 11.23
N ASP A 31 6.88 -1.07 12.14
CA ASP A 31 7.37 -1.89 13.24
C ASP A 31 7.46 -3.39 12.90
N ALA A 32 7.28 -3.74 11.62
CA ALA A 32 7.26 -5.12 11.11
C ALA A 32 6.25 -6.03 11.83
N LYS A 33 5.21 -5.47 12.44
CA LYS A 33 4.12 -6.24 13.05
C LYS A 33 2.87 -6.18 12.18
N PRO A 34 2.01 -7.21 12.20
CA PRO A 34 0.69 -7.13 11.61
C PRO A 34 -0.20 -6.18 12.41
N HIS A 35 -0.93 -5.30 11.71
CA HIS A 35 -1.92 -4.40 12.27
C HIS A 35 -3.26 -4.61 11.58
N GLU A 36 -4.30 -4.81 12.39
CA GLU A 36 -5.67 -4.93 11.91
C GLU A 36 -6.34 -3.55 11.91
N THR A 37 -7.00 -3.23 10.80
CA THR A 37 -7.83 -2.04 10.64
C THR A 37 -9.15 -2.45 9.99
N THR A 38 -10.19 -1.65 10.21
CA THR A 38 -11.50 -1.86 9.57
C THR A 38 -11.78 -0.69 8.65
N ILE A 39 -12.06 -0.99 7.37
CA ILE A 39 -12.39 0.00 6.34
C ILE A 39 -13.82 -0.28 5.90
N GLY A 40 -14.77 0.45 6.48
CA GLY A 40 -16.20 0.14 6.32
C GLY A 40 -16.48 -1.29 6.81
N PRO A 41 -17.05 -2.19 5.99
CA PRO A 41 -17.32 -3.56 6.38
C PRO A 41 -16.13 -4.52 6.12
N VAL A 42 -15.01 -4.03 5.60
CA VAL A 42 -13.84 -4.84 5.23
C VAL A 42 -12.84 -4.86 6.37
N LYS A 43 -12.43 -6.07 6.78
CA LYS A 43 -11.29 -6.24 7.69
C LYS A 43 -10.00 -6.22 6.88
N SER A 44 -9.03 -5.43 7.31
CA SER A 44 -7.75 -5.30 6.64
C SER A 44 -6.62 -5.58 7.63
N VAL A 45 -5.79 -6.56 7.34
CA VAL A 45 -4.56 -6.82 8.09
C VAL A 45 -3.40 -6.40 7.21
N SER A 46 -2.52 -5.54 7.73
CA SER A 46 -1.33 -5.09 6.99
C SER A 46 -0.08 -5.15 7.83
N LYS A 47 1.07 -5.37 7.18
CA LYS A 47 2.40 -5.34 7.77
C LYS A 47 3.29 -4.54 6.83
N ALA A 48 4.10 -3.63 7.37
CA ALA A 48 5.13 -2.95 6.61
C ALA A 48 6.50 -3.13 7.27
N GLU A 49 7.52 -3.43 6.46
CA GLU A 49 8.88 -3.64 6.92
C GLU A 49 9.91 -3.21 5.88
N TRP A 50 11.04 -2.70 6.36
CA TRP A 50 12.18 -2.39 5.50
C TRP A 50 12.98 -3.66 5.19
N ASN A 51 13.30 -3.85 3.91
CA ASN A 51 14.24 -4.84 3.41
C ASN A 51 15.34 -4.11 2.63
N GLY A 52 16.43 -3.79 3.33
CA GLY A 52 17.45 -2.88 2.82
C GLY A 52 16.84 -1.50 2.51
N ASP A 53 17.06 -1.01 1.29
CA ASP A 53 16.57 0.29 0.82
C ASP A 53 15.13 0.25 0.27
N THR A 54 14.45 -0.89 0.41
CA THR A 54 13.08 -1.06 -0.08
C THR A 54 12.11 -1.24 1.07
N LEU A 55 10.93 -0.62 0.97
CA LEU A 55 9.84 -0.83 1.91
C LEU A 55 8.87 -1.86 1.31
N VAL A 56 8.63 -2.94 2.04
CA VAL A 56 7.69 -3.99 1.66
C VAL A 56 6.43 -3.83 2.51
N ILE A 57 5.27 -3.79 1.86
CA ILE A 57 3.95 -3.73 2.51
C ILE A 57 3.13 -4.90 2.04
N ASP A 58 2.76 -5.78 2.97
CA ASP A 58 1.81 -6.87 2.75
C ASP A 58 0.47 -6.48 3.36
N ARG A 59 -0.62 -6.71 2.63
CA ARG A 59 -1.98 -6.43 3.07
C ARG A 59 -2.93 -7.53 2.64
N THR A 60 -3.79 -7.95 3.54
CA THR A 60 -4.90 -8.86 3.26
C THR A 60 -6.20 -8.22 3.67
N ASP A 61 -7.11 -8.09 2.72
CA ASP A 61 -8.47 -7.62 2.94
C ASP A 61 -9.42 -8.82 2.94
N THR A 62 -10.30 -8.89 3.93
CA THR A 62 -11.38 -9.88 4.03
C THR A 62 -12.73 -9.18 3.97
N PHE A 63 -13.53 -9.54 2.97
CA PHE A 63 -14.85 -8.97 2.73
C PHE A 63 -15.92 -9.76 3.51
N PRO A 64 -17.07 -9.14 3.86
CA PRO A 64 -18.17 -9.83 4.55
C PRO A 64 -18.69 -11.07 3.81
N THR A 65 -18.50 -11.13 2.49
CA THR A 65 -18.87 -12.27 1.65
C THR A 65 -17.94 -13.47 1.80
N GLY A 66 -16.88 -13.37 2.61
CA GLY A 66 -15.83 -14.38 2.76
C GLY A 66 -14.76 -14.35 1.67
N ALA A 67 -14.93 -13.53 0.64
CA ALA A 67 -13.88 -13.28 -0.34
C ALA A 67 -12.69 -12.56 0.34
N SER A 68 -11.47 -12.83 -0.14
CA SER A 68 -10.26 -12.12 0.27
C SER A 68 -9.51 -11.53 -0.91
N ARG A 69 -8.73 -10.48 -0.65
CA ARG A 69 -7.78 -9.88 -1.59
C ARG A 69 -6.45 -9.68 -0.87
N THR A 70 -5.38 -10.23 -1.42
CA THR A 70 -4.02 -10.02 -0.94
C THR A 70 -3.31 -9.03 -1.85
N MET A 71 -2.60 -8.08 -1.26
CA MET A 71 -1.80 -7.09 -1.96
C MET A 71 -0.40 -7.09 -1.35
N LYS A 72 0.61 -7.11 -2.21
CA LYS A 72 2.00 -6.88 -1.84
C LYS A 72 2.51 -5.68 -2.60
N GLN A 73 3.14 -4.74 -1.89
CA GLN A 73 3.77 -3.57 -2.49
C GLN A 73 5.24 -3.55 -2.14
N VAL A 74 6.09 -3.32 -3.13
CA VAL A 74 7.52 -3.07 -2.95
C VAL A 74 7.82 -1.65 -3.43
N TRP A 75 8.23 -0.81 -2.49
CA TRP A 75 8.48 0.61 -2.70
C TRP A 75 10.00 0.84 -2.71
N SER A 76 10.49 1.53 -3.72
CA SER A 76 11.88 1.96 -3.82
C SER A 76 11.97 3.41 -4.30
N LEU A 77 12.97 4.12 -3.80
CA LEU A 77 13.30 5.47 -4.26
C LEU A 77 14.58 5.38 -5.11
N GLU A 78 14.46 5.66 -6.40
CA GLU A 78 15.62 5.72 -7.27
C GLU A 78 16.51 6.93 -6.91
N ALA A 79 17.80 6.85 -7.24
CA ALA A 79 18.72 7.98 -7.11
C ALA A 79 18.27 9.23 -7.90
N SER A 80 17.42 9.04 -8.92
CA SER A 80 16.79 10.11 -9.70
C SER A 80 15.71 10.89 -8.94
N GLY A 81 15.33 10.44 -7.73
CA GLY A 81 14.24 10.98 -6.95
C GLY A 81 12.85 10.47 -7.36
N LYS A 82 12.79 9.48 -8.27
CA LYS A 82 11.54 8.81 -8.64
C LYS A 82 11.17 7.73 -7.64
N LEU A 83 9.91 7.71 -7.23
CA LEU A 83 9.35 6.65 -6.39
C LEU A 83 8.77 5.57 -7.31
N VAL A 84 9.26 4.34 -7.18
CA VAL A 84 8.78 3.17 -7.91
C VAL A 84 8.04 2.26 -6.94
N ILE A 85 6.83 1.86 -7.29
CA ILE A 85 6.00 0.94 -6.50
C ILE A 85 5.61 -0.23 -7.40
N VAL A 86 6.09 -1.42 -7.08
CA VAL A 86 5.62 -2.66 -7.69
C VAL A 86 4.49 -3.19 -6.80
N LEU A 87 3.26 -3.22 -7.34
CA LEU A 87 2.08 -3.77 -6.69
C LEU A 87 1.74 -5.11 -7.31
N THR A 88 1.71 -6.14 -6.49
CA THR A 88 1.16 -7.45 -6.81
C THR A 88 -0.19 -7.59 -6.09
N ASP A 89 -1.23 -7.94 -6.83
CA ASP A 89 -2.60 -8.03 -6.35
C ASP A 89 -3.20 -9.37 -6.74
N LYS A 90 -3.82 -10.05 -5.77
CA LYS A 90 -4.53 -11.29 -5.99
C LYS A 90 -5.85 -11.25 -5.25
N SER A 91 -6.94 -11.35 -6.01
CA SER A 91 -8.28 -11.54 -5.46
C SER A 91 -8.65 -13.02 -5.46
N SER A 92 -9.46 -13.44 -4.49
CA SER A 92 -9.99 -14.80 -4.42
C SER A 92 -10.64 -15.22 -5.74
N GLY A 93 -10.21 -16.37 -6.28
CA GLY A 93 -10.73 -16.91 -7.54
C GLY A 93 -10.26 -16.18 -8.80
N LYS A 94 -9.25 -15.29 -8.70
CA LYS A 94 -8.63 -14.61 -9.84
C LYS A 94 -7.13 -14.87 -9.87
N ASP A 95 -6.56 -14.74 -11.07
CA ASP A 95 -5.12 -14.76 -11.24
C ASP A 95 -4.47 -13.53 -10.60
N GLU A 96 -3.21 -13.71 -10.21
CA GLU A 96 -2.39 -12.65 -9.68
C GLU A 96 -2.03 -11.65 -10.79
N VAL A 97 -2.12 -10.36 -10.49
CA VAL A 97 -1.75 -9.27 -11.40
C VAL A 97 -0.64 -8.46 -10.75
N THR A 98 0.41 -8.17 -11.53
CA THR A 98 1.48 -7.26 -11.11
C THR A 98 1.46 -6.01 -11.96
N MET A 99 1.58 -4.85 -11.31
CA MET A 99 1.69 -3.54 -11.95
C MET A 99 2.83 -2.73 -11.34
N THR A 100 3.49 -1.92 -12.16
CA THR A 100 4.54 -1.00 -11.71
C THR A 100 4.04 0.43 -11.87
N ASN A 101 4.00 1.16 -10.76
CA ASN A 101 3.68 2.58 -10.73
C ASN A 101 4.95 3.38 -10.50
N VAL A 102 5.14 4.45 -11.28
CA VAL A 102 6.29 5.35 -11.17
C VAL A 102 5.80 6.77 -10.92
N TYR A 103 6.26 7.37 -9.83
CA TYR A 103 5.88 8.72 -9.40
C TYR A 103 7.09 9.64 -9.43
N VAL A 104 6.83 10.87 -9.88
CA VAL A 104 7.79 11.98 -9.83
C VAL A 104 7.27 12.97 -8.79
N LYS A 105 8.14 13.44 -7.90
CA LYS A 105 7.79 14.46 -6.91
C LYS A 105 7.38 15.74 -7.63
N LYS A 106 6.23 16.30 -7.25
CA LYS A 106 5.72 17.60 -7.74
C LYS A 106 6.06 18.70 -6.74
#